data_AF-A0A1M7DPU7-F1
#
_entry.id   AF-A0A1M7DPU7-F1
#
_cell.length_a   1.000
_cell.length_b   1.000
_cell.length_c   1.000
_cell.angle_alpha   90.00
_cell.angle_beta   90.00
_cell.angle_gamma   90.00
#
_symmetry.space_group_name_H-M   'P 1'
#
loop_
_entity.id
_entity.type
_entity.pdbx_description
1 polymer ?
#
loop_
_entity_poly.entity_id
_entity_poly.type
_entity_poly.pdbx_seq_one_letter_code
_entity_poly.pdbx_strand_id
1 'polypeptide(L)'
;MKHWSEFLDQKTHAIKRMGKLANSLTFEVQSKELELQNAKLNLERFENQICNKIAENYSSECEFESAIQGAKNRANLWNNEPTNTHKPHTVKNY
;
A
#
# COMPACT_ATOMS: atom_id res chain seq x y z
N MET A 1 -2.84 -22.51 -7.17
CA MET A 1 -2.28 -23.09 -5.93
C MET A 1 -3.33 -23.95 -5.25
N LYS A 2 -2.92 -25.02 -4.58
CA LYS A 2 -3.81 -25.95 -3.87
C LYS A 2 -3.62 -25.77 -2.37
N HIS A 3 -4.70 -25.64 -1.63
CA HIS A 3 -4.69 -25.66 -0.18
C HIS A 3 -4.19 -27.03 0.31
N TRP A 4 -3.45 -27.07 1.42
CA TRP A 4 -2.81 -28.29 1.90
C TRP A 4 -3.81 -29.43 2.19
N SER A 5 -5.07 -29.08 2.48
CA SER A 5 -6.12 -30.09 2.70
C SER A 5 -6.43 -30.93 1.45
N GLU A 6 -6.02 -30.50 0.25
CA GLU A 6 -6.12 -31.33 -0.95
C GLU A 6 -5.24 -32.58 -0.90
N PHE A 7 -4.15 -32.54 -0.14
CA PHE A 7 -3.16 -33.63 -0.06
C PHE A 7 -3.45 -34.64 1.06
N LEU A 8 -4.53 -34.47 1.81
CA LEU A 8 -4.99 -35.49 2.76
C LEU A 8 -5.68 -36.65 2.04
N ASP A 9 -5.30 -37.89 2.32
CA ASP A 9 -5.89 -39.07 1.68
C ASP A 9 -7.29 -39.39 2.20
N GLN A 10 -7.50 -39.30 3.52
CA GLN A 10 -8.78 -39.62 4.15
C GLN A 10 -9.56 -38.34 4.49
N LYS A 11 -10.62 -38.07 3.71
CA LYS A 11 -11.47 -36.90 3.90
C LYS A 11 -12.95 -37.27 3.82
N THR A 12 -13.71 -36.82 4.82
CA THR A 12 -15.17 -36.82 4.75
C THR A 12 -15.67 -35.86 3.67
N HIS A 13 -16.90 -36.04 3.20
CA HIS A 13 -17.52 -35.13 2.23
C HIS A 13 -17.58 -33.68 2.72
N ALA A 14 -17.78 -33.47 4.02
CA ALA A 14 -17.75 -32.14 4.62
C ALA A 14 -16.36 -31.49 4.49
N ILE A 15 -15.30 -32.24 4.80
CA ILE A 15 -13.91 -31.77 4.66
C ILE A 15 -13.57 -31.48 3.20
N LYS A 16 -14.02 -32.31 2.25
CA LYS A 16 -13.85 -32.05 0.81
C LYS A 16 -14.50 -30.73 0.38
N ARG A 17 -15.70 -30.42 0.89
CA ARG A 17 -16.38 -29.13 0.60
C ARG A 17 -15.62 -27.95 1.19
N MET A 18 -15.19 -28.05 2.44
CA MET A 18 -14.39 -27.00 3.08
C MET A 18 -13.04 -26.78 2.37
N GLY A 19 -12.38 -27.85 1.92
CA GLY A 19 -11.16 -27.76 1.12
C GLY A 19 -11.34 -26.98 -0.18
N LYS A 20 -12.46 -27.17 -0.90
CA LYS A 20 -12.78 -26.39 -2.10
C LYS A 20 -12.93 -24.89 -1.81
N LEU A 21 -13.61 -24.54 -0.72
CA LEU A 21 -13.74 -23.14 -0.29
C LEU A 21 -12.36 -22.55 0.07
N ALA A 22 -11.55 -23.29 0.83
CA ALA A 22 -10.21 -22.88 1.22
C ALA A 22 -9.28 -22.66 0.00
N ASN A 23 -9.39 -23.48 -1.05
CA ASN A 23 -8.67 -23.28 -2.30
C ASN A 23 -9.06 -21.97 -2.98
N SER A 24 -10.36 -21.68 -3.06
CA SER A 24 -10.87 -20.44 -3.65
C SER A 24 -10.31 -19.23 -2.92
N LEU A 25 -10.34 -19.26 -1.58
CA LEU A 25 -9.78 -18.21 -0.75
C LEU A 25 -8.26 -18.09 -0.91
N THR A 26 -7.55 -19.20 -1.05
CA THR A 26 -6.10 -19.19 -1.30
C THR A 26 -5.79 -18.45 -2.60
N PHE A 27 -6.55 -18.69 -3.66
CA PHE A 27 -6.36 -17.98 -4.93
C PHE A 27 -6.67 -16.49 -4.80
N GLU A 28 -7.75 -16.13 -4.10
CA GLU A 28 -8.13 -14.74 -3.88
C GLU A 28 -7.06 -13.98 -3.09
N VAL A 29 -6.55 -14.56 -2.00
CA VAL A 29 -5.46 -13.99 -1.20
C VAL A 29 -4.23 -13.73 -2.08
N GLN A 30 -3.84 -14.68 -2.93
CA GLN A 30 -2.70 -14.51 -3.83
C GLN A 30 -2.92 -13.42 -4.88
N SER A 31 -4.12 -13.33 -5.45
CA SER A 31 -4.46 -12.25 -6.37
C SER A 31 -4.32 -10.89 -5.69
N LYS A 32 -4.85 -10.77 -4.47
CA LYS A 32 -4.76 -9.54 -3.68
C LYS A 32 -3.34 -9.19 -3.26
N GLU A 33 -2.52 -10.19 -2.96
CA GLU A 33 -1.11 -9.98 -2.67
C GLU A 33 -0.35 -9.45 -3.90
N LEU A 34 -0.62 -10.00 -5.09
CA LEU A 34 -0.03 -9.50 -6.34
C LEU A 34 -0.50 -8.08 -6.66
N GLU A 35 -1.79 -7.79 -6.51
CA GLU A 35 -2.34 -6.43 -6.64
C GLU A 35 -1.65 -5.45 -5.68
N LEU A 36 -1.47 -5.86 -4.41
CA LEU A 36 -0.78 -5.05 -3.41
C LEU A 36 0.69 -4.80 -3.78
N GLN A 37 1.41 -5.82 -4.24
CA GLN A 37 2.80 -5.68 -4.69
C GLN A 37 2.91 -4.70 -5.86
N ASN A 38 2.03 -4.83 -6.85
CA ASN A 38 1.98 -3.90 -7.98
C ASN A 38 1.65 -2.47 -7.55
N ALA A 39 0.68 -2.30 -6.64
CA ALA A 39 0.34 -0.99 -6.10
C ALA A 39 1.53 -0.35 -5.36
N LYS A 40 2.27 -1.12 -4.55
CA LYS A 40 3.49 -0.66 -3.87
C LYS A 40 4.57 -0.21 -4.86
N LEU A 41 4.84 -1.01 -5.90
CA LEU A 41 5.82 -0.66 -6.93
C LEU A 41 5.42 0.60 -7.71
N ASN A 42 4.13 0.76 -8.00
CA ASN A 42 3.64 1.96 -8.67
C ASN A 42 3.74 3.19 -7.77
N LEU A 43 3.44 3.05 -6.47
CA LEU A 43 3.64 4.13 -5.50
C LEU A 43 5.10 4.58 -5.45
N GLU A 44 6.05 3.65 -5.32
CA GLU A 44 7.48 3.94 -5.32
C GLU A 44 7.93 4.64 -6.62
N ARG A 45 7.42 4.19 -7.78
CA ARG A 45 7.69 4.85 -9.07
C ARG A 45 7.20 6.29 -9.08
N PHE A 46 5.98 6.54 -8.59
CA PHE A 46 5.44 7.90 -8.53
C PHE A 46 6.20 8.78 -7.53
N GLU A 47 6.57 8.25 -6.37
CA GLU A 47 7.41 8.98 -5.41
C GLU A 47 8.74 9.40 -6.04
N ASN A 48 9.42 8.51 -6.75
CA ASN A 48 10.65 8.83 -7.47
C ASN A 48 10.44 9.89 -8.57
N GLN A 49 9.34 9.80 -9.33
CA GLN A 49 9.01 10.82 -10.34
C GLN A 49 8.75 12.19 -9.70
N ILE A 50 8.06 12.23 -8.56
CA ILE A 50 7.81 13.47 -7.81
C ILE A 50 9.15 14.04 -7.32
N CYS A 51 9.97 13.23 -6.67
CA CYS A 51 11.30 13.60 -6.18
C CYS A 51 12.16 14.19 -7.31
N ASN A 52 12.22 13.54 -8.46
CA ASN A 52 12.98 14.03 -9.62
C ASN A 52 12.47 15.38 -10.13
N LYS A 53 11.14 15.58 -10.18
CA LYS A 53 10.54 16.84 -10.63
C LYS A 53 10.79 17.99 -9.67
N ILE A 54 10.81 17.74 -8.37
CA ILE A 54 10.98 18.80 -7.37
C ILE A 54 12.45 19.05 -7.03
N ALA A 55 13.35 18.10 -7.30
CA ALA A 55 14.78 18.24 -7.05
C ALA A 55 15.37 19.49 -7.74
N GLU A 56 14.89 19.83 -8.93
CA GLU A 56 15.28 21.03 -9.69
C GLU A 56 14.99 22.35 -8.94
N ASN A 57 14.10 22.33 -7.96
CA ASN A 57 13.75 23.52 -7.16
C ASN A 57 14.71 23.78 -5.99
N TYR A 58 15.65 22.88 -5.72
CA TYR A 58 16.56 22.97 -4.57
C TYR A 58 17.99 23.21 -5.03
N SER A 59 18.73 24.02 -4.26
CA SER A 59 20.09 24.43 -4.64
C SER A 59 21.16 23.43 -4.21
N SER A 60 20.81 22.47 -3.35
CA SER A 60 21.71 21.42 -2.87
C SER A 60 20.96 20.14 -2.50
N GLU A 61 21.66 19.01 -2.58
CA GLU A 61 21.14 17.70 -2.18
C GLU A 61 20.70 17.67 -0.70
N CYS A 62 21.49 18.28 0.19
CA CYS A 62 21.18 18.35 1.63
C CYS A 62 19.86 19.09 1.92
N GLU A 63 19.61 20.21 1.21
CA GLU A 63 18.37 20.98 1.34
C GLU A 63 17.17 20.16 0.84
N PHE A 64 17.33 19.50 -0.30
CA PHE A 64 16.32 18.60 -0.87
C PHE A 64 15.98 17.45 0.09
N GLU A 65 16.96 16.70 0.58
CA GLU A 65 16.76 15.58 1.51
C GLU A 65 16.05 16.03 2.79
N SER A 66 16.47 17.16 3.36
CA SER A 66 15.85 17.75 4.55
C SER A 66 14.38 18.12 4.30
N ALA A 67 14.08 18.70 3.14
CA ALA A 67 12.72 19.06 2.75
C ALA A 67 11.83 17.82 2.57
N ILE A 68 12.34 16.76 1.93
CA ILE A 68 11.64 15.49 1.75
C ILE A 68 11.35 14.84 3.09
N GLN A 69 12.34 14.76 3.98
CA GLN A 69 12.15 14.16 5.30
C GLN A 69 11.13 14.95 6.13
N GLY A 70 11.19 16.29 6.08
CA GLY A 70 10.21 17.15 6.74
C GLY A 70 8.79 16.97 6.18
N ALA A 71 8.65 16.77 4.87
CA ALA A 71 7.36 16.46 4.25
C ALA A 71 6.81 15.10 4.67
N LYS A 72 7.64 14.04 4.66
CA LYS A 72 7.26 12.70 5.12
C LYS A 72 6.80 12.69 6.58
N ASN A 73 7.51 13.40 7.45
CA ASN A 73 7.15 13.53 8.86
C ASN A 73 5.78 14.23 9.04
N ARG A 74 5.54 15.34 8.31
CA ARG A 74 4.25 16.05 8.34
C ARG A 74 3.10 15.18 7.82
N ALA A 75 3.31 14.44 6.74
CA ALA A 75 2.32 13.52 6.22
C ALA A 75 2.00 12.41 7.24
N ASN A 76 3.01 11.86 7.91
CA ASN A 76 2.82 10.85 8.94
C ASN A 76 2.02 11.39 10.13
N LEU A 77 2.31 12.60 10.60
CA LEU A 77 1.54 13.25 11.65
C LEU A 77 0.08 13.44 11.22
N TRP A 78 -0.14 14.03 10.04
CA TRP A 78 -1.49 14.25 9.49
C TRP A 78 -2.32 12.97 9.41
N ASN A 79 -1.74 11.89 8.89
CA ASN A 79 -2.42 10.61 8.71
C ASN A 79 -2.75 9.88 10.03
N ASN A 80 -2.09 10.24 11.12
CA ASN A 80 -2.32 9.66 12.45
C ASN A 80 -3.08 10.60 13.40
N GLU A 81 -3.39 11.83 12.97
CA GLU A 81 -4.24 12.74 13.72
C GLU A 81 -5.73 12.43 13.52
N PRO A 82 -6.58 12.60 14.56
CA PRO A 82 -8.04 12.46 14.40
C PRO A 82 -8.55 13.41 13.32
N THR A 83 -9.37 12.92 12.39
CA THR A 83 -9.90 13.71 11.25
C THR A 83 -10.62 15.00 11.64
N ASN A 84 -11.09 15.11 12.88
CA ASN A 84 -11.72 16.30 13.44
C ASN A 84 -10.73 17.48 13.63
N THR A 85 -9.42 17.23 13.64
CA THR A 85 -8.37 18.28 13.76
C THR A 85 -7.92 18.80 12.40
N HIS A 86 -8.31 18.14 11.31
CA HIS A 86 -7.95 18.51 9.96
C HIS A 86 -8.75 19.75 9.54
N LYS A 87 -8.20 20.94 9.76
CA LYS A 87 -8.84 22.19 9.29
C LYS A 87 -9.05 22.10 7.77
N PRO A 88 -10.26 22.34 7.25
CA PRO A 88 -10.49 22.34 5.82
C PRO A 88 -9.58 23.38 5.16
N HIS A 89 -8.83 22.97 4.15
CA HIS A 89 -7.97 23.85 3.38
C HIS A 89 -8.87 24.79 2.55
N THR A 90 -9.12 25.99 3.07
CA THR A 90 -9.80 27.04 2.33
C THR A 90 -8.81 27.60 1.32
N VAL A 91 -8.91 27.17 0.07
CA VAL A 91 -8.20 27.79 -1.04
C VAL A 91 -8.73 29.22 -1.17
N LYS A 92 -7.93 30.22 -0.77
CA LYS A 92 -8.21 31.61 -1.11
C LYS A 92 -7.92 31.80 -2.59
N ASN A 93 -8.97 31.91 -3.39
CA ASN A 93 -8.88 32.45 -4.74
C ASN A 93 -8.45 33.93 -4.62
N TYR A 94 -7.24 34.24 -5.08
CA TYR A 94 -6.81 35.61 -5.37
C TYR A 94 -6.96 35.87 -6.86
#